data_AF-A0A355DGB0-F1
#
_entry.id   AF-A0A355DGB0-F1
#
_cell.length_a   1.000
_cell.length_b   1.000
_cell.length_c   1.000
_cell.angle_alpha   90.00
_cell.angle_beta   90.00
_cell.angle_gamma   90.00
#
_symmetry.space_group_name_H-M   'P 1'
#
loop_
_entity.id
_entity.type
_entity.pdbx_description
1 polymer ?
#
loop_
_entity_poly.entity_id
_entity_poly.type
_entity_poly.pdbx_seq_one_letter_code
_entity_poly.pdbx_strand_id
1 'polypeptide(L)' 'MAGALIRLDWRDRAACRGPQAREFYPPGRGERRDEKYRRELRAKDVCSRCSVVDDCLEYA' A
#
# COMPACT_ATOMS: atom_id res chain seq x y z
N MET A 1 -17.27 18.72 24.00
CA MET A 1 -16.45 17.54 23.71
C MET A 1 -17.12 16.76 22.58
N ALA A 2 -16.93 17.19 21.32
CA ALA A 2 -17.44 16.47 20.17
C ALA A 2 -16.44 15.37 19.84
N GLY A 3 -16.76 14.13 20.24
CA GLY A 3 -16.00 12.95 19.82
C GLY A 3 -15.98 12.92 18.30
N ALA A 4 -14.77 12.91 17.73
CA ALA A 4 -14.57 12.82 16.30
C ALA A 4 -15.30 11.56 15.80
N LEU A 5 -16.26 11.76 14.90
CA LEU A 5 -16.78 10.69 14.06
C LEU A 5 -15.61 10.22 13.21
N ILE A 6 -14.86 9.24 13.70
CA ILE A 6 -13.82 8.56 12.92
C ILE A 6 -14.59 7.81 11.83
N ARG A 7 -14.79 8.45 10.67
CA ARG A 7 -14.97 7.71 9.43
C ARG A 7 -13.68 6.92 9.27
N LEU A 8 -13.72 5.64 9.61
CA LEU A 8 -12.64 4.71 9.33
C LEU A 8 -12.50 4.63 7.81
N ASP A 9 -11.64 5.47 7.25
CA ASP A 9 -11.32 5.45 5.83
C ASP A 9 -10.71 4.08 5.54
N TRP A 10 -11.15 3.42 4.46
CA TRP A 10 -10.54 2.14 4.05
C TRP A 10 -9.03 2.30 3.85
N ARG A 11 -8.57 3.50 3.47
CA ARG A 11 -7.16 3.84 3.38
C ARG A 11 -6.43 3.72 4.71
N ASP A 12 -7.07 3.88 5.86
CA ASP A 12 -6.41 3.72 7.16
C ASP A 12 -6.19 2.26 7.54
N ARG A 13 -6.95 1.34 6.93
CA ARG A 13 -6.81 -0.12 7.10
C ARG A 13 -5.94 -0.78 6.01
N ALA A 14 -5.38 0.01 5.10
CA ALA A 14 -4.59 -0.51 3.99
C ALA A 14 -3.25 -1.10 4.47
N ALA A 15 -3.00 -2.37 4.11
CA ALA A 15 -1.78 -3.09 4.48
C ALA A 15 -0.51 -2.52 3.85
N CYS A 16 -0.65 -1.70 2.79
CA CYS A 16 0.47 -1.04 2.12
C CYS A 16 1.05 0.15 2.91
N ARG A 17 0.42 0.58 4.00
CA ARG A 17 0.87 1.73 4.80
C ARG A 17 2.08 1.41 5.68
N GLY A 18 2.74 2.45 6.17
CA GLY A 18 3.85 2.31 7.10
C GLY A 18 5.06 1.65 6.44
N PRO A 19 5.70 0.66 7.09
CA PRO A 19 6.91 0.00 6.56
C PRO A 19 6.76 -0.59 5.16
N GLN A 20 5.56 -1.03 4.80
CA GLN A 20 5.24 -1.68 3.53
C GLN A 20 5.21 -0.68 2.36
N ALA A 21 5.08 0.62 2.63
CA ALA A 21 4.92 1.65 1.59
C ALA A 21 6.13 1.71 0.63
N ARG A 22 7.33 1.40 1.15
CA ARG A 22 8.56 1.35 0.35
C ARG A 22 8.54 0.31 -0.78
N GLU A 23 7.66 -0.68 -0.70
CA GLU A 23 7.52 -1.68 -1.77
C GLU A 23 6.65 -1.12 -2.90
N PHE A 24 5.75 -0.18 -2.62
CA PHE A 24 4.83 0.41 -3.62
C PHE A 24 5.45 1.57 -4.39
N TYR A 25 6.41 2.30 -3.79
CA TYR A 25 7.07 3.44 -4.41
C TYR A 25 8.54 3.14 -4.75
N PRO A 26 9.04 3.51 -5.94
CA PRO A 26 10.45 3.39 -6.27
C PRO A 26 11.33 4.18 -5.28
N PRO A 27 12.55 3.71 -4.98
CA PRO A 27 13.48 4.49 -4.19
C PRO A 27 13.89 5.77 -4.94
N GLY A 28 14.32 6.81 -4.20
CA GLY A 28 14.77 8.07 -4.81
C GLY A 28 16.09 7.95 -5.60
N ARG A 29 16.84 6.86 -5.39
CA ARG A 29 17.94 6.45 -6.26
C ARG A 29 17.39 5.62 -7.42
N GLY A 30 18.05 5.67 -8.59
CA GLY A 30 17.69 4.78 -9.70
C GLY A 30 17.68 3.31 -9.25
N GLU A 31 16.69 2.56 -9.73
CA GLU A 31 16.48 1.14 -9.43
C GLU A 31 16.82 0.30 -10.67
N ARG A 32 17.59 -0.78 -10.51
CA ARG A 32 17.86 -1.73 -11.60
C ARG A 32 16.61 -2.55 -11.92
N ARG A 33 16.54 -3.12 -13.13
CA ARG A 33 15.39 -3.92 -13.57
C ARG A 33 15.07 -5.09 -12.64
N ASP A 34 16.09 -5.78 -12.14
CA ASP A 34 15.92 -6.92 -11.24
C ASP A 34 15.46 -6.48 -9.84
N GLU A 35 15.96 -5.35 -9.35
CA GLU A 35 15.50 -4.74 -8.09
C GLU A 35 14.02 -4.36 -8.18
N LYS A 36 13.64 -3.68 -9.26
CA LYS A 36 12.25 -3.31 -9.55
C LYS A 36 11.33 -4.53 -9.57
N TYR A 37 11.74 -5.60 -10.25
CA TYR A 37 10.96 -6.82 -10.31
C TYR A 37 10.75 -7.43 -8.91
N ARG A 38 11.80 -7.51 -8.10
CA ARG A 38 11.70 -8.03 -6.72
C ARG A 38 10.81 -7.13 -5.84
N ARG A 39 10.91 -5.81 -6.01
CA ARG A 39 10.05 -4.83 -5.30
C ARG A 39 8.58 -5.03 -5.66
N GLU A 40 8.26 -5.11 -6.94
CA GLU A 40 6.89 -5.33 -7.41
C GLU A 40 6.32 -6.68 -6.94
N LEU A 41 7.13 -7.74 -6.90
CA LEU A 41 6.71 -9.02 -6.33
C LEU A 41 6.33 -8.89 -4.84
N ARG A 42 7.15 -8.20 -4.05
CA ARG A 42 6.85 -7.95 -2.62
C ARG A 42 5.61 -7.07 -2.45
N ALA A 43 5.46 -6.03 -3.27
CA ALA A 43 4.27 -5.18 -3.25
C ALA A 43 3.00 -5.98 -3.56
N LYS A 44 3.05 -6.90 -4.55
CA LYS A 44 1.94 -7.79 -4.89
C LYS A 44 1.61 -8.78 -3.79
N ASP A 45 2.60 -9.34 -3.09
CA ASP A 45 2.37 -10.20 -1.92
C ASP A 45 1.58 -9.46 -0.84
N VAL A 46 1.98 -8.22 -0.52
CA VAL A 46 1.25 -7.36 0.43
C VAL A 46 -0.16 -7.05 -0.07
N CYS A 47 -0.30 -6.65 -1.34
CA CYS A 47 -1.60 -6.30 -1.93
C CYS A 47 -2.57 -7.48 -1.90
N SER A 48 -2.09 -8.69 -2.20
CA SER A 48 -2.92 -9.92 -2.23
C SER A 48 -3.53 -10.30 -0.88
N ARG A 49 -2.97 -9.80 0.22
CA ARG A 49 -3.42 -10.04 1.60
C ARG A 49 -4.10 -8.82 2.22
N CYS A 50 -4.29 -7.75 1.46
CA CYS A 50 -4.85 -6.49 1.96
C CYS A 50 -6.37 -6.60 2.14
N SER A 51 -6.88 -6.28 3.32
CA SER A 51 -8.32 -6.37 3.65
C SER A 51 -9.20 -5.33 2.96
N VAL A 52 -8.60 -4.37 2.25
CA VAL A 52 -9.29 -3.28 1.55
C VAL A 52 -8.96 -3.28 0.06
N VAL A 53 -8.57 -4.44 -0.50
CA VAL A 53 -8.16 -4.56 -1.90
C VAL A 53 -9.27 -4.14 -2.86
N ASP A 54 -10.51 -4.51 -2.58
CA ASP A 54 -11.66 -4.16 -3.44
C ASP A 54 -11.90 -2.64 -3.46
N ASP A 55 -12.01 -2.01 -2.28
CA ASP A 55 -12.13 -0.54 -2.15
C ASP A 55 -10.95 0.19 -2.82
N CYS A 56 -9.73 -0.35 -2.69
CA CYS A 56 -8.52 0.22 -3.26
C CYS A 56 -8.50 0.13 -4.80
N LEU A 57 -8.94 -1.00 -5.36
CA LEU A 57 -9.00 -1.22 -6.81
C LEU A 57 -10.14 -0.42 -7.46
N GLU A 58 -11.24 -0.18 -6.76
CA GLU A 58 -12.31 0.70 -7.24
C GLU A 58 -11.84 2.16 -7.36
N TYR A 59 -10.93 2.59 -6.48
CA TYR A 59 -10.43 3.96 -6.44
C TYR A 59 -9.25 4.25 -7.40
N ALA A 60 -8.38 3.27 -7.67
CA ALA A 60 -7.08 3.45 -8.33
C ALA A 60 -7.16 3.62 -9.85
#